data_AF-A0A9W9Y8X7-F1
#
_entry.id   AF-A0A9W9Y8X7-F1
#
_cell.length_a   1.000
_cell.length_b   1.000
_cell.length_c   1.000
_cell.angle_alpha   90.00
_cell.angle_beta   90.00
_cell.angle_gamma   90.00
#
_symmetry.space_group_name_H-M   'P 1'
#
loop_
_entity.id
_entity.type
_entity.pdbx_description
1 polymer ?
#
loop_
_entity_poly.entity_id
_entity_poly.type
_entity_poly.pdbx_seq_one_letter_code
_entity_poly.pdbx_strand_id
1 'polypeptide(L)'
;MLEKIQASVSGIEDNMSTAVSNLEARLDVMEGQAINQYTILNTVIPGCVNETPVIDETEQDLITINKDTLSRLREEDQPVETSPSSVPQEVGEELILSCVTPTKIKTVQQTLGKESERHLCALKLLRNFFSKDELATSNTDGTYDKKCLDSNKLNSLKILVFTKFPVSTNEEKDRAWRFIKGKINSKCRTTRKSLVKDFIPPARSL
;
A
#
# COMPACT_ATOMS: atom_id res chain seq x y z
N MET A 1 -5.77 41.88 -11.27
CA MET A 1 -4.36 41.41 -11.31
C MET A 1 -4.19 40.13 -10.48
N LEU A 2 -4.70 40.09 -9.24
CA LEU A 2 -4.70 38.90 -8.38
C LEU A 2 -5.32 37.64 -9.02
N GLU A 3 -6.48 37.76 -9.68
CA GLU A 3 -7.14 36.60 -10.33
C GLU A 3 -6.31 35.96 -11.44
N LYS A 4 -5.56 36.76 -12.21
CA LYS A 4 -4.67 36.25 -13.27
C LYS A 4 -3.48 35.49 -12.68
N ILE A 5 -2.96 35.96 -11.55
CA ILE A 5 -1.86 35.28 -10.82
C ILE A 5 -2.38 33.95 -10.26
N GLN A 6 -3.56 33.95 -9.65
CA GLN A 6 -4.18 32.74 -9.10
C GLN A 6 -4.47 31.69 -10.19
N ALA A 7 -5.00 32.11 -11.35
CA ALA A 7 -5.20 31.23 -12.50
C ALA A 7 -3.88 30.65 -13.04
N SER A 8 -2.83 31.47 -13.13
CA SER A 8 -1.50 30.99 -13.54
C SER A 8 -0.89 29.99 -12.55
N VAL A 9 -0.98 30.26 -11.24
CA VAL A 9 -0.48 29.35 -10.21
C VAL A 9 -1.25 28.03 -10.25
N SER A 10 -2.58 28.07 -10.35
CA SER A 10 -3.41 26.87 -10.52
C SER A 10 -3.00 26.06 -11.75
N GLY A 11 -2.74 26.73 -12.89
CA GLY A 11 -2.30 26.05 -14.11
C GLY A 11 -0.92 25.40 -13.97
N ILE A 12 0.01 26.03 -13.26
CA ILE A 12 1.33 25.46 -12.97
C ILE A 12 1.21 24.24 -12.06
N GLU A 13 0.38 24.31 -11.02
CA GLU A 13 0.10 23.19 -10.13
C GLU A 13 -0.52 22.02 -10.89
N ASP A 14 -1.51 22.27 -11.75
CA ASP A 14 -2.16 21.25 -12.59
C ASP A 14 -1.17 20.58 -13.56
N ASN A 15 -0.26 21.36 -14.14
CA ASN A 15 0.79 20.85 -15.03
C ASN A 15 1.80 19.99 -14.28
N MET A 16 2.27 20.44 -13.12
CA MET A 16 3.21 19.69 -12.28
C MET A 16 2.58 18.41 -11.75
N SER A 17 1.34 18.50 -11.28
CA SER A 17 0.59 17.33 -10.82
C SER A 17 0.28 16.36 -11.96
N THR A 18 0.05 16.85 -13.19
CA THR A 18 -0.06 16.02 -14.39
C THR A 18 1.25 15.33 -14.71
N ALA A 19 2.38 16.03 -14.64
CA ALA A 19 3.71 15.44 -14.86
C ALA A 19 3.99 14.32 -13.85
N VAL A 20 3.71 14.55 -12.56
CA VAL A 20 3.83 13.52 -11.51
C VAL A 20 2.90 12.34 -11.78
N SER A 21 1.64 12.58 -12.15
CA SER A 21 0.69 11.50 -12.48
C SER A 21 1.17 10.65 -13.66
N ASN A 22 1.81 11.28 -14.67
CA ASN A 22 2.37 10.58 -15.82
C ASN A 22 3.60 9.74 -15.44
N LEU A 23 4.46 10.26 -14.54
CA LEU A 23 5.59 9.50 -14.01
C LEU A 23 5.12 8.30 -13.18
N GLU A 24 4.10 8.48 -12.35
CA GLU A 24 3.48 7.41 -11.57
C GLU A 24 2.83 6.34 -12.46
N ALA A 25 2.13 6.75 -13.52
CA ALA A 25 1.56 5.81 -14.48
C ALA A 25 2.64 5.01 -15.21
N ARG A 26 3.77 5.64 -15.55
CA ARG A 26 4.94 4.93 -16.09
C ARG A 26 5.57 3.97 -15.08
N LEU A 27 5.58 4.34 -13.80
CA LEU A 27 6.06 3.48 -12.71
C LEU A 27 5.15 2.25 -12.53
N ASP A 28 3.83 2.41 -12.55
CA ASP A 28 2.84 1.30 -12.48
C ASP A 28 3.02 0.32 -13.66
N VAL A 29 3.32 0.83 -14.86
CA VAL A 29 3.65 0.00 -16.03
C VAL A 29 4.95 -0.78 -15.83
N MET A 30 6.00 -0.14 -15.30
CA MET A 30 7.28 -0.81 -15.04
C MET A 30 7.18 -1.84 -13.90
N GLU A 31 6.43 -1.54 -12.84
CA GLU A 31 6.20 -2.48 -11.73
C GLU A 31 5.38 -3.70 -12.19
N GLY A 32 4.36 -3.50 -13.02
CA GLY A 32 3.62 -4.58 -13.66
C GLY A 32 4.48 -5.46 -14.59
N GLN A 33 5.51 -4.88 -15.23
CA GLN A 33 6.47 -5.62 -16.04
C GLN A 33 7.50 -6.39 -15.18
N ALA A 34 7.93 -5.82 -14.05
CA ALA A 34 8.84 -6.46 -13.11
C ALA A 34 8.21 -7.70 -12.45
N ILE A 35 6.94 -7.62 -12.02
CA ILE A 35 6.22 -8.76 -11.43
C ILE A 35 6.07 -9.92 -12.43
N ASN A 36 5.89 -9.61 -13.73
CA ASN A 36 5.77 -10.63 -14.76
C ASN A 36 7.09 -11.40 -14.99
N GLN A 37 8.24 -10.71 -14.99
CA GLN A 37 9.54 -11.38 -15.14
C GLN A 37 9.90 -12.27 -13.93
N TYR A 38 9.62 -11.82 -12.70
CA TYR A 38 9.89 -12.64 -11.49
C TYR A 38 8.96 -13.87 -11.37
N THR A 39 7.76 -13.83 -11.95
CA THR A 39 6.83 -14.98 -11.92
C THR A 39 7.25 -16.10 -12.90
N ILE A 40 7.84 -15.74 -14.04
CA ILE A 40 8.26 -16.72 -15.06
C ILE A 40 9.50 -17.52 -14.61
N LEU A 41 10.37 -16.97 -13.77
CA LEU A 41 11.56 -17.69 -13.28
C LEU A 41 11.28 -18.69 -12.15
N ASN A 42 10.12 -18.64 -11.48
CA ASN A 42 9.82 -19.47 -10.31
C ASN A 42 8.89 -20.68 -10.58
N THR A 43 8.59 -21.02 -11.84
CA THR A 43 7.58 -22.06 -12.15
C THR A 43 8.12 -23.23 -13.00
N VAL A 44 9.39 -23.63 -12.84
CA VAL A 44 9.92 -24.84 -13.50
C VAL A 44 10.70 -25.72 -12.51
N ILE A 45 9.98 -26.75 -12.06
CA ILE A 45 10.39 -28.13 -11.69
C ILE A 45 10.77 -28.45 -10.21
N PRO A 46 10.07 -29.44 -9.60
CA PRO A 46 10.39 -30.07 -8.32
C PRO A 46 11.33 -31.29 -8.44
N GLY A 47 12.20 -31.47 -7.44
CA GLY A 47 12.78 -32.76 -7.04
C GLY A 47 14.18 -33.09 -7.58
N CYS A 48 15.19 -33.04 -6.70
CA CYS A 48 16.19 -34.11 -6.55
C CYS A 48 16.98 -33.95 -5.24
N VAL A 49 17.33 -35.10 -4.69
CA VAL A 49 18.07 -35.43 -3.47
C VAL A 49 19.57 -35.14 -3.58
N ASN A 50 20.16 -34.87 -2.41
CA ASN A 50 21.53 -35.13 -1.93
C ASN A 50 22.73 -34.63 -2.77
N GLU A 51 23.61 -33.83 -2.15
CA GLU A 51 24.94 -34.27 -1.67
C GLU A 51 25.77 -33.06 -1.16
N THR A 52 26.39 -33.25 0.00
CA THR A 52 27.47 -32.44 0.60
C THR A 52 28.67 -32.28 -0.32
N PRO A 53 29.46 -31.21 -0.17
CA PRO A 53 30.85 -31.47 0.22
C PRO A 53 31.45 -30.46 1.22
N VAL A 54 32.09 -31.05 2.24
CA VAL A 54 33.43 -30.76 2.78
C VAL A 54 34.02 -29.36 2.53
N ILE A 55 34.19 -28.59 3.61
CA ILE A 55 35.37 -27.73 3.79
C ILE A 55 35.79 -27.90 5.25
N ASP A 56 37.00 -28.39 5.42
CA ASP A 56 37.69 -28.65 6.67
C ASP A 56 38.75 -27.56 6.89
N GLU A 57 39.11 -27.40 8.16
CA GLU A 57 40.35 -26.81 8.69
C GLU A 57 40.58 -25.27 8.66
N THR A 58 41.01 -24.56 9.71
CA THR A 58 41.22 -24.81 11.16
C THR A 58 41.53 -23.44 11.83
N GLU A 59 41.40 -23.40 13.17
CA GLU A 59 42.11 -22.57 14.17
C GLU A 59 41.54 -21.19 14.51
N GLN A 60 41.46 -20.75 15.76
CA GLN A 60 41.71 -21.30 17.11
C GLN A 60 41.17 -20.20 18.06
N ASP A 61 40.41 -20.54 19.10
CA ASP A 61 40.91 -20.41 20.48
C ASP A 61 39.85 -20.75 21.53
N LEU A 62 40.32 -21.52 22.50
CA LEU A 62 39.57 -22.09 23.61
C LEU A 62 39.35 -21.06 24.72
N ILE A 63 38.11 -20.97 25.22
CA ILE A 63 37.86 -20.75 26.65
C ILE A 63 36.69 -21.61 27.10
N THR A 64 37.05 -22.72 27.76
CA THR A 64 36.20 -23.60 28.54
C THR A 64 35.45 -22.80 29.61
N ILE A 65 34.16 -22.53 29.40
CA ILE A 65 33.27 -22.07 30.46
C ILE A 65 32.35 -23.22 30.86
N ASN A 66 32.58 -23.66 32.09
CA ASN A 66 31.98 -24.79 32.78
C ASN A 66 30.45 -24.64 32.92
N LYS A 67 29.69 -25.73 32.72
CA LYS A 67 28.22 -25.76 32.63
C LYS A 67 27.51 -25.58 33.99
N ASP A 68 28.24 -25.50 35.10
CA ASP A 68 27.68 -25.51 36.46
C ASP A 68 27.45 -24.13 37.13
N THR A 69 27.52 -23.03 36.38
CA THR A 69 27.17 -21.67 36.89
C THR A 69 25.74 -21.26 36.50
N LEU A 70 24.81 -22.22 36.31
CA LEU A 70 23.40 -21.96 35.95
C LEU A 70 22.41 -22.20 37.11
N SER A 71 22.85 -22.08 38.37
CA SER A 71 22.00 -22.46 39.52
C SER A 71 21.91 -21.46 40.68
N ARG A 72 22.25 -20.17 40.51
CA ARG A 72 22.23 -19.23 41.66
C ARG A 72 21.66 -17.82 41.44
N LEU A 73 20.64 -17.63 40.60
CA LEU A 73 19.71 -16.49 40.76
C LEU A 73 18.29 -16.91 40.35
N ARG A 74 17.58 -17.52 41.29
CA ARG A 74 16.12 -17.70 41.31
C ARG A 74 15.62 -17.00 42.58
N GLU A 75 14.48 -16.32 42.46
CA GLU A 75 13.78 -15.41 43.41
C GLU A 75 14.25 -13.94 43.25
N GLU A 76 13.43 -12.96 42.85
CA GLU A 76 12.03 -12.68 43.23
C GLU A 76 11.27 -11.83 42.15
N ASP A 77 9.99 -12.15 41.96
CA ASP A 77 8.81 -11.34 41.57
C ASP A 77 8.85 -10.13 40.59
N GLN A 78 8.25 -10.30 39.39
CA GLN A 78 7.25 -9.39 38.80
C GLN A 78 6.64 -9.94 37.47
N PRO A 79 5.40 -9.55 37.09
CA PRO A 79 4.53 -10.34 36.23
C PRO A 79 4.79 -10.19 34.71
N VAL A 80 4.84 -11.36 34.06
CA VAL A 80 4.14 -11.76 32.82
C VAL A 80 4.00 -10.72 31.70
N GLU A 81 4.77 -10.99 30.64
CA GLU A 81 4.40 -11.06 29.21
C GLU A 81 3.60 -9.90 28.59
N THR A 82 3.96 -9.36 27.42
CA THR A 82 4.25 -10.13 26.21
C THR A 82 4.99 -9.21 25.23
N SER A 83 6.16 -9.65 24.77
CA SER A 83 6.84 -9.10 23.60
C SER A 83 5.88 -9.13 22.40
N PRO A 84 5.77 -8.09 21.56
CA PRO A 84 5.02 -8.21 20.31
C PRO A 84 5.80 -9.16 19.38
N SER A 85 5.42 -10.43 19.47
CA SER A 85 5.77 -11.48 18.52
C SER A 85 5.30 -11.04 17.14
N SER A 86 6.22 -11.11 16.20
CA SER A 86 6.05 -10.83 14.78
C SER A 86 5.11 -11.88 14.15
N VAL A 87 3.80 -11.73 14.35
CA VAL A 87 2.77 -12.38 13.54
C VAL A 87 2.23 -11.37 12.54
N PRO A 88 2.07 -11.73 11.24
CA PRO A 88 1.35 -10.88 10.30
C PRO A 88 -0.08 -10.70 10.83
N GLN A 89 -0.38 -9.52 11.35
CA GLN A 89 -1.69 -9.19 11.90
C GLN A 89 -2.69 -9.18 10.73
N GLU A 90 -3.38 -10.30 10.52
CA GLU A 90 -4.47 -10.39 9.56
C GLU A 90 -5.58 -9.44 10.02
N VAL A 91 -6.04 -8.60 9.11
CA VAL A 91 -7.12 -7.66 9.40
C VAL A 91 -8.38 -8.47 9.68
N GLY A 92 -8.90 -8.40 10.91
CA GLY A 92 -10.09 -9.15 11.34
C GLY A 92 -11.30 -8.88 10.44
N GLU A 93 -12.06 -9.95 10.15
CA GLU A 93 -13.22 -9.89 9.25
C GLU A 93 -14.31 -8.95 9.80
N GLU A 94 -14.42 -8.83 11.12
CA GLU A 94 -15.33 -7.90 11.80
C GLU A 94 -15.02 -6.43 11.50
N LEU A 95 -13.73 -6.08 11.35
CA LEU A 95 -13.33 -4.73 10.98
C LEU A 95 -13.68 -4.45 9.52
N ILE A 96 -13.48 -5.44 8.65
CA ILE A 96 -13.82 -5.32 7.22
C ILE A 96 -15.35 -5.16 7.05
N LEU A 97 -16.14 -5.93 7.79
CA LEU A 97 -17.61 -5.84 7.83
C LEU A 97 -18.11 -4.44 8.23
N SER A 98 -17.41 -3.76 9.14
CA SER A 98 -17.76 -2.38 9.53
C SER A 98 -17.46 -1.34 8.45
N CYS A 99 -16.55 -1.66 7.52
CA CYS A 99 -16.04 -0.74 6.51
C CYS A 99 -16.69 -0.92 5.13
N VAL A 100 -17.14 -2.15 4.80
CA VAL A 100 -17.66 -2.49 3.47
C VAL A 100 -18.88 -3.42 3.54
N THR A 101 -19.61 -3.52 2.42
CA THR A 101 -20.70 -4.48 2.30
C THR A 101 -20.18 -5.93 2.34
N PRO A 102 -20.96 -6.89 2.87
CA PRO A 102 -20.53 -8.29 2.99
C PRO A 102 -20.03 -8.91 1.68
N THR A 103 -20.63 -8.52 0.55
CA THR A 103 -20.25 -8.97 -0.79
C THR A 103 -18.81 -8.61 -1.17
N LYS A 104 -18.23 -7.58 -0.56
CA LYS A 104 -16.89 -7.06 -0.88
C LYS A 104 -15.80 -7.54 0.06
N ILE A 105 -16.14 -8.23 1.16
CA ILE A 105 -15.18 -8.67 2.19
C ILE A 105 -14.05 -9.49 1.57
N LYS A 106 -14.37 -10.53 0.80
CA LYS A 106 -13.36 -11.42 0.20
C LYS A 106 -12.38 -10.65 -0.68
N THR A 107 -12.87 -9.69 -1.46
CA THR A 107 -12.02 -8.85 -2.33
C THR A 107 -11.12 -7.93 -1.51
N VAL A 108 -11.64 -7.36 -0.43
CA VAL A 108 -10.88 -6.49 0.49
C VAL A 108 -9.80 -7.30 1.22
N GLN A 109 -10.15 -8.45 1.80
CA GLN A 109 -9.22 -9.35 2.48
C GLN A 109 -8.11 -9.84 1.54
N GLN A 110 -8.46 -10.26 0.33
CA GLN A 110 -7.49 -10.66 -0.69
C GLN A 110 -6.55 -9.51 -1.07
N THR A 111 -7.06 -8.28 -1.16
CA THR A 111 -6.23 -7.11 -1.46
C THR A 111 -5.27 -6.81 -0.30
N LEU A 112 -5.76 -6.89 0.94
CA LEU A 112 -4.96 -6.69 2.15
C LEU A 112 -3.86 -7.75 2.32
N GLY A 113 -4.08 -8.98 1.86
CA GLY A 113 -3.09 -10.07 1.91
C GLY A 113 -2.05 -10.04 0.79
N LYS A 114 -2.36 -9.42 -0.36
CA LYS A 114 -1.46 -9.39 -1.54
C LYS A 114 -0.50 -8.20 -1.56
N GLU A 115 -0.98 -7.04 -1.11
CA GLU A 115 -0.23 -5.80 -1.26
C GLU A 115 0.75 -5.62 -0.09
N SER A 116 2.00 -5.27 -0.40
CA SER A 116 3.06 -5.01 0.58
C SER A 116 3.19 -3.54 0.97
N GLU A 117 2.70 -2.63 0.13
CA GLU A 117 2.85 -1.19 0.28
C GLU A 117 1.52 -0.51 0.65
N ARG A 118 1.56 0.41 1.62
CA ARG A 118 0.39 1.17 2.10
C ARG A 118 -0.40 1.84 0.99
N HIS A 119 0.32 2.53 0.10
CA HIS A 119 -0.30 3.33 -0.94
C HIS A 119 -0.88 2.47 -2.08
N LEU A 120 -0.21 1.37 -2.44
CA LEU A 120 -0.74 0.41 -3.41
C LEU A 120 -2.00 -0.28 -2.87
N CYS A 121 -1.96 -0.73 -1.62
CA CYS A 121 -3.12 -1.29 -0.93
C CYS A 121 -4.30 -0.31 -0.95
N ALA A 122 -4.08 0.96 -0.59
CA ALA A 122 -5.11 1.99 -0.63
C ALA A 122 -5.70 2.16 -2.04
N LEU A 123 -4.87 2.21 -3.08
CA LEU A 123 -5.32 2.39 -4.47
C LEU A 123 -6.11 1.19 -5.02
N LYS A 124 -5.76 -0.04 -4.62
CA LYS A 124 -6.50 -1.24 -5.01
C LYS A 124 -7.83 -1.33 -4.27
N LEU A 125 -7.82 -1.04 -2.97
CA LEU A 125 -9.02 -0.96 -2.15
C LEU A 125 -9.97 0.14 -2.63
N LEU A 126 -9.44 1.25 -3.16
CA LEU A 126 -10.22 2.38 -3.66
C LEU A 126 -11.38 1.96 -4.60
N ARG A 127 -11.15 0.97 -5.46
CA ARG A 127 -12.16 0.45 -6.41
C ARG A 127 -13.33 -0.26 -5.73
N ASN A 128 -13.15 -0.73 -4.49
CA ASN A 128 -14.19 -1.32 -3.69
C ASN A 128 -15.07 -0.26 -3.01
N PHE A 129 -14.55 0.94 -2.75
CA PHE A 129 -15.27 2.03 -2.09
C PHE A 129 -15.93 3.01 -3.06
N PHE A 130 -15.28 3.29 -4.18
CA PHE A 130 -15.66 4.38 -5.10
C PHE A 130 -15.86 3.86 -6.52
N SER A 131 -16.91 4.37 -7.18
CA SER A 131 -17.14 4.11 -8.61
C SER A 131 -16.18 4.92 -9.49
N LYS A 132 -16.03 4.52 -10.77
CA LYS A 132 -15.20 5.28 -11.71
C LYS A 132 -15.72 6.72 -11.90
N ASP A 133 -17.02 6.90 -11.95
CA ASP A 133 -17.64 8.24 -12.12
C ASP A 133 -17.43 9.11 -10.89
N GLU A 134 -17.53 8.53 -9.70
CA GLU A 134 -17.23 9.22 -8.44
C GLU A 134 -15.76 9.65 -8.39
N LEU A 135 -14.82 8.78 -8.77
CA LEU A 135 -13.40 9.13 -8.87
C LEU A 135 -13.10 10.18 -9.96
N ALA A 136 -13.85 10.18 -11.05
CA ALA A 136 -13.65 11.15 -12.12
C ALA A 136 -14.16 12.56 -11.74
N THR A 137 -15.21 12.64 -10.92
CA THR A 137 -15.86 13.92 -10.57
C THR A 137 -15.39 14.49 -9.22
N SER A 138 -14.68 13.71 -8.41
CA SER A 138 -14.29 14.08 -7.04
C SER A 138 -12.77 14.10 -6.81
N ASN A 139 -12.37 14.69 -5.67
CA ASN A 139 -11.03 14.56 -5.07
C ASN A 139 -11.16 14.42 -3.54
N THR A 140 -10.05 14.27 -2.81
CA THR A 140 -10.08 13.99 -1.38
C THR A 140 -10.57 15.14 -0.51
N ASP A 141 -10.45 16.39 -0.95
CA ASP A 141 -10.68 17.57 -0.11
C ASP A 141 -11.77 18.52 -0.66
N GLY A 142 -12.41 18.18 -1.78
CA GLY A 142 -13.45 18.98 -2.45
C GLY A 142 -12.94 20.27 -3.11
N THR A 143 -11.64 20.35 -3.42
CA THR A 143 -11.02 21.58 -3.95
C THR A 143 -11.19 21.72 -5.46
N TYR A 144 -11.03 22.95 -5.99
CA TYR A 144 -11.08 23.27 -7.43
C TYR A 144 -12.40 22.91 -8.12
N ASP A 145 -13.53 23.28 -7.51
CA ASP A 145 -14.90 22.98 -7.98
C ASP A 145 -15.15 21.48 -8.23
N LYS A 146 -14.44 20.61 -7.50
CA LYS A 146 -14.66 19.16 -7.49
C LYS A 146 -15.45 18.78 -6.25
N LYS A 147 -16.20 17.69 -6.37
CA LYS A 147 -16.85 17.09 -5.21
C LYS A 147 -15.79 16.51 -4.28
N CYS A 148 -16.07 16.48 -2.99
CA CYS A 148 -15.29 15.66 -2.07
C CYS A 148 -15.70 14.20 -2.21
N LEU A 149 -14.73 13.30 -2.11
CA LEU A 149 -15.01 11.88 -1.89
C LEU A 149 -15.70 11.71 -0.53
N ASP A 150 -16.59 10.72 -0.44
CA ASP A 150 -17.28 10.41 0.81
C ASP A 150 -16.28 10.20 1.97
N SER A 151 -16.37 11.07 2.97
CA SER A 151 -15.46 11.10 4.11
C SER A 151 -15.54 9.83 4.96
N ASN A 152 -16.71 9.20 5.06
CA ASN A 152 -16.89 7.97 5.84
C ASN A 152 -16.20 6.80 5.14
N LYS A 153 -16.35 6.69 3.81
CA LYS A 153 -15.64 5.70 2.99
C LYS A 153 -14.13 5.92 3.03
N LEU A 154 -13.68 7.16 2.94
CA LEU A 154 -12.24 7.50 3.06
C LEU A 154 -11.70 7.16 4.45
N ASN A 155 -12.46 7.42 5.51
CA ASN A 155 -12.06 7.06 6.87
C ASN A 155 -11.99 5.54 7.05
N SER A 156 -12.96 4.80 6.50
CA SER A 156 -12.95 3.33 6.48
C SER A 156 -11.72 2.79 5.75
N LEU A 157 -11.38 3.37 4.60
CA LEU A 157 -10.14 3.06 3.87
C LEU A 157 -8.89 3.36 4.70
N LYS A 158 -8.85 4.51 5.39
CA LYS A 158 -7.76 4.89 6.30
C LYS A 158 -7.58 3.83 7.38
N ILE A 159 -8.67 3.42 8.03
CA ILE A 159 -8.66 2.40 9.08
C ILE A 159 -8.08 1.09 8.53
N LEU A 160 -8.62 0.55 7.44
CA LEU A 160 -8.15 -0.72 6.88
C LEU A 160 -6.66 -0.71 6.53
N VAL A 161 -6.16 0.37 5.91
CA VAL A 161 -4.75 0.49 5.52
C VAL A 161 -3.85 0.54 6.76
N PHE A 162 -4.20 1.33 7.78
CA PHE A 162 -3.36 1.45 8.97
C PHE A 162 -3.52 0.28 9.96
N THR A 163 -4.59 -0.51 9.86
CA THR A 163 -4.67 -1.79 10.58
C THR A 163 -3.69 -2.79 9.98
N LYS A 164 -3.60 -2.88 8.65
CA LYS A 164 -2.65 -3.79 7.98
C LYS A 164 -1.20 -3.33 8.08
N PHE A 165 -1.00 -2.02 8.07
CA PHE A 165 0.31 -1.36 8.11
C PHE A 165 0.34 -0.39 9.29
N PRO A 166 0.51 -0.91 10.51
CA PRO A 166 0.54 -0.08 11.70
C PRO A 166 1.70 0.91 11.65
N VAL A 167 1.49 2.07 12.26
CA VAL A 167 2.46 3.16 12.34
C VAL A 167 2.59 3.58 13.80
N SER A 168 3.83 3.78 14.26
CA SER A 168 4.14 3.97 15.68
C SER A 168 3.73 5.33 16.24
N THR A 169 3.60 6.35 15.38
CA THR A 169 3.27 7.73 15.79
C THR A 169 2.13 8.32 14.98
N ASN A 170 1.36 9.24 15.58
CA ASN A 170 0.28 9.92 14.86
C ASN A 170 0.82 10.85 13.76
N GLU A 171 1.98 11.47 13.98
CA GLU A 171 2.64 12.35 13.03
C GLU A 171 3.04 11.58 11.75
N GLU A 172 3.58 10.37 11.90
CA GLU A 172 3.90 9.51 10.77
C GLU A 172 2.64 8.99 10.09
N LYS A 173 1.60 8.62 10.86
CA LYS A 173 0.31 8.21 10.31
C LYS A 173 -0.31 9.32 9.45
N ASP A 174 -0.25 10.57 9.90
CA ASP A 174 -0.79 11.70 9.15
C ASP A 174 0.07 12.07 7.94
N ARG A 175 1.40 11.98 8.05
CA ARG A 175 2.31 12.13 6.90
C ARG A 175 2.03 11.08 5.83
N ALA A 176 1.92 9.82 6.24
CA ALA A 176 1.59 8.70 5.38
C ALA A 176 0.21 8.86 4.74
N TRP A 177 -0.79 9.29 5.52
CA TRP A 177 -2.13 9.50 5.01
C TRP A 177 -2.19 10.65 4.01
N ARG A 178 -1.48 11.76 4.25
CA ARG A 178 -1.34 12.86 3.27
C ARG A 178 -0.75 12.36 1.95
N PHE A 179 0.29 11.54 2.02
CA PHE A 179 0.88 10.92 0.83
C PHE A 179 -0.11 10.03 0.08
N ILE A 180 -0.83 9.16 0.79
CA ILE A 180 -1.88 8.29 0.21
C ILE A 180 -2.99 9.13 -0.44
N LYS A 181 -3.47 10.20 0.22
CA LYS A 181 -4.44 11.13 -0.38
C LYS A 181 -3.92 11.73 -1.68
N GLY A 182 -2.63 12.10 -1.75
CA GLY A 182 -1.98 12.54 -2.98
C GLY A 182 -2.07 11.51 -4.11
N LYS A 183 -1.80 10.24 -3.81
CA LYS A 183 -1.93 9.12 -4.76
C LYS A 183 -3.39 8.91 -5.20
N ILE A 184 -4.35 9.01 -4.28
CA ILE A 184 -5.79 8.92 -4.60
C ILE A 184 -6.20 10.05 -5.56
N ASN A 185 -5.77 11.28 -5.30
CA ASN A 185 -6.05 12.42 -6.19
C ASN A 185 -5.42 12.25 -7.57
N SER A 186 -4.20 11.71 -7.64
CA SER A 186 -3.56 11.30 -8.90
C SER A 186 -4.44 10.29 -9.65
N LYS A 187 -4.97 9.28 -8.95
CA LYS A 187 -5.88 8.29 -9.54
C LYS A 187 -7.20 8.90 -10.04
N CYS A 188 -7.79 9.84 -9.30
CA CYS A 188 -8.99 10.58 -9.72
C CYS A 188 -8.75 11.29 -11.06
N ARG A 189 -7.62 11.98 -11.21
CA ARG A 189 -7.26 12.68 -12.47
C ARG A 189 -7.09 11.72 -13.63
N THR A 190 -6.37 10.62 -13.43
CA THR A 190 -6.16 9.62 -14.50
C THR A 190 -7.49 8.97 -14.91
N THR A 191 -8.37 8.71 -13.95
CA THR A 191 -9.72 8.16 -14.22
C THR A 191 -10.57 9.15 -15.03
N ARG A 192 -10.54 10.43 -14.67
CA ARG A 192 -11.21 11.50 -15.44
C ARG A 192 -10.71 11.57 -16.88
N LYS A 193 -9.39 11.54 -17.10
CA LYS A 193 -8.79 11.56 -18.45
C LYS A 193 -9.21 10.33 -19.26
N SER A 194 -9.27 9.15 -18.63
CA SER A 194 -9.72 7.92 -19.28
C SER A 194 -11.18 8.01 -19.72
N LEU A 195 -12.09 8.51 -18.87
CA LEU A 195 -13.50 8.64 -19.24
C LEU A 195 -13.70 9.61 -20.38
N VAL A 196 -13.01 10.77 -20.39
CA VAL A 196 -13.10 11.73 -21.51
C VAL A 196 -12.65 11.10 -22.83
N LYS A 197 -11.63 10.23 -22.81
CA LYS A 197 -11.17 9.51 -24.01
C LYS A 197 -12.23 8.54 -24.53
N ASP A 198 -12.99 7.89 -23.65
CA ASP A 198 -14.05 6.95 -24.03
C ASP A 198 -15.25 7.67 -24.70
N PHE A 199 -15.43 8.97 -24.45
CA PHE A 199 -16.48 9.81 -25.07
C PHE A 199 -16.06 10.47 -26.40
N ILE A 200 -14.78 10.42 -26.79
CA ILE A 200 -14.34 10.94 -28.09
C ILE A 200 -14.32 9.76 -29.07
N PRO A 201 -15.32 9.62 -29.97
CA PRO A 201 -15.31 8.56 -30.95
C PRO A 201 -14.06 8.71 -31.84
N PRO A 202 -13.37 7.60 -32.20
CA PRO A 202 -12.24 7.67 -33.11
C PRO A 202 -12.70 8.34 -34.41
N ALA A 203 -11.96 9.36 -34.84
CA ALA A 203 -12.23 10.08 -36.07
C ALA A 203 -12.37 9.06 -37.21
N ARG A 204 -13.57 8.97 -37.78
CA ARG A 204 -13.82 8.16 -38.98
C ARG A 204 -12.92 8.72 -40.08
N SER A 205 -11.89 7.96 -40.45
CA SER A 205 -11.13 8.16 -41.67
C SER A 205 -12.10 8.04 -42.86
N LEU A 206 -12.26 9.14 -43.60
CA LEU A 206 -12.91 9.18 -44.90
C LEU A 206 -12.03 8.51 -45.95
#